data_AF-A0A7C9KXP8-F1
#
_entry.id   AF-A0A7C9KXP8-F1
#
_cell.length_a   1.000
_cell.length_b   1.000
_cell.length_c   1.000
_cell.angle_alpha   90.00
_cell.angle_beta   90.00
_cell.angle_gamma   90.00
#
_symmetry.space_group_name_H-M   'P 1'
#
loop_
_entity.id
_entity.type
_entity.pdbx_description
1 polymer ?
#
loop_
_entity_poly.entity_id
_entity_poly.type
_entity_poly.pdbx_seq_one_letter_code
_entity_poly.pdbx_strand_id
1 'polypeptide(L)'
;MADPGTTIDRNAERLARMARGEALQRARARRVQRQAKRAGGRAVRAIGVVGAIMLALLLWGLIVGPIGTTVLVLAVLFGAMAAMAAAIWDGPDAEPEWREDAPPAVLPAATDVWLDRQRRNLPALAAPQVDAISARLATLETQLARVPAGDPVAQDLSRLLGKHLPELVERYTRVPSEQRARTIEADGRSLDTTLVDGLRVVEEELARASDSLAAADRDAVRIQGKFLEARYKDGDGAVK
;
A
#
# COMPACT_ATOMS: atom_id res chain seq x y z
N MET A 1 3.02 -39.56 36.83
CA MET A 1 2.07 -39.43 35.72
C MET A 1 1.76 -37.94 35.57
N ALA A 2 2.22 -37.31 34.48
CA ALA A 2 1.95 -35.90 34.23
C ALA A 2 0.53 -35.76 33.68
N ASP A 3 -0.25 -34.85 34.28
CA ASP A 3 -1.63 -34.57 33.92
C ASP A 3 -1.73 -34.00 32.48
N PRO A 4 -2.42 -34.68 31.54
CA PRO A 4 -2.51 -34.29 30.14
C PRO A 4 -3.26 -32.96 29.90
N GLY A 5 -4.04 -32.45 30.87
CA GLY A 5 -4.71 -31.15 30.72
C GLY A 5 -3.74 -29.97 30.76
N THR A 6 -2.69 -30.07 31.60
CA THR A 6 -1.74 -28.96 31.83
C THR A 6 -0.71 -28.77 30.71
N THR A 7 -0.49 -29.79 29.88
CA THR A 7 0.44 -29.74 28.74
C THR A 7 -0.20 -29.15 27.50
N ILE A 8 -1.51 -29.35 27.31
CA ILE A 8 -2.27 -28.77 26.19
C ILE A 8 -2.38 -27.25 26.35
N ASP A 9 -2.69 -26.77 27.56
CA ASP A 9 -2.86 -25.34 27.84
C ASP A 9 -1.54 -24.56 27.68
N ARG A 10 -0.44 -25.10 28.20
CA ARG A 10 0.91 -24.53 28.02
C ARG A 10 1.37 -24.51 26.56
N ASN A 11 0.93 -25.49 25.76
CA ASN A 11 1.23 -25.52 24.33
C ASN A 11 0.38 -24.51 23.55
N ALA A 12 -0.88 -24.31 23.91
CA ALA A 12 -1.75 -23.30 23.31
C ALA A 12 -1.21 -21.87 23.56
N GLU A 13 -0.74 -21.57 24.77
CA GLU A 13 -0.11 -20.28 25.08
C GLU A 13 1.22 -20.06 24.35
N ARG A 14 2.00 -21.14 24.12
CA ARG A 14 3.24 -21.08 23.35
C ARG A 14 2.97 -20.82 21.87
N LEU A 15 1.96 -21.49 21.31
CA LEU A 15 1.53 -21.28 19.93
C LEU A 15 0.95 -19.87 19.72
N ALA A 16 0.18 -19.34 20.67
CA ALA A 16 -0.33 -17.97 20.62
C ALA A 16 0.80 -16.91 20.68
N ARG A 17 1.85 -17.14 21.48
CA ARG A 17 3.02 -16.27 21.53
C ARG A 17 3.85 -16.32 20.25
N MET A 18 4.05 -17.51 19.67
CA MET A 18 4.75 -17.68 18.40
C MET A 18 3.96 -17.05 17.24
N ALA A 19 2.63 -17.23 17.18
CA ALA A 19 1.77 -16.63 16.17
C ALA A 19 1.80 -15.09 16.21
N ARG A 20 1.84 -14.48 17.40
CA ARG A 20 1.99 -13.01 17.57
C ARG A 20 3.37 -12.52 17.10
N GLY A 21 4.43 -13.27 17.40
CA GLY A 21 5.79 -12.96 16.93
C GLY A 21 5.92 -13.04 15.41
N GLU A 22 5.35 -14.07 14.79
CA GLU A 22 5.34 -14.24 13.34
C GLU A 22 4.46 -13.21 12.63
N ALA A 23 3.34 -12.79 13.22
CA ALA A 23 2.49 -11.73 12.67
C ALA A 23 3.22 -10.39 12.58
N LEU A 24 4.01 -10.05 13.61
CA LEU A 24 4.85 -8.85 13.64
C LEU A 24 6.02 -8.94 12.63
N GLN A 25 6.63 -10.12 12.47
CA GLN A 25 7.67 -10.34 11.46
C GLN A 25 7.13 -10.31 10.03
N ARG A 26 5.93 -10.87 9.79
CA ARG A 26 5.22 -10.78 8.49
C ARG A 26 4.81 -9.34 8.18
N ALA A 27 4.46 -8.53 9.19
CA ALA A 27 4.20 -7.09 9.01
C ALA A 27 5.46 -6.31 8.61
N ARG A 28 6.63 -6.62 9.20
CA ARG A 28 7.92 -6.04 8.78
C ARG A 28 8.36 -6.53 7.38
N ALA A 29 8.19 -7.81 7.07
CA ALA A 29 8.50 -8.35 5.76
C ALA A 29 7.64 -7.73 4.64
N ARG A 30 6.37 -7.40 4.94
CA ARG A 30 5.49 -6.66 4.02
C ARG A 30 5.93 -5.21 3.80
N ARG A 31 6.58 -4.54 4.78
CA ARG A 31 7.20 -3.21 4.59
C ARG A 31 8.37 -3.27 3.60
N VAL A 32 9.23 -4.29 3.70
CA VAL A 32 10.34 -4.53 2.77
C VAL A 32 9.83 -4.89 1.37
N GLN A 33 8.77 -5.70 1.27
CA GLN A 33 8.16 -6.03 -0.03
C GLN A 33 7.45 -4.83 -0.69
N ARG A 34 6.90 -3.88 0.09
CA ARG A 34 6.35 -2.62 -0.46
C ARG A 34 7.45 -1.72 -1.02
N GLN A 35 8.63 -1.66 -0.38
CA GLN A 35 9.82 -1.04 -0.97
C GLN A 35 10.33 -1.81 -2.21
N ALA A 36 10.25 -3.15 -2.20
CA ALA A 36 10.64 -3.99 -3.34
C ALA A 36 9.68 -3.90 -4.54
N LYS A 37 8.38 -3.63 -4.33
CA LYS A 37 7.44 -3.37 -5.42
C LYS A 37 7.67 -2.01 -6.08
N ARG A 38 8.09 -0.99 -5.32
CA ARG A 38 8.67 0.25 -5.88
C ARG A 38 9.96 -0.03 -6.66
N ALA A 39 10.77 -1.01 -6.21
CA ALA A 39 11.92 -1.52 -6.98
C ALA A 39 11.54 -2.32 -8.25
N GLY A 40 10.33 -2.88 -8.34
CA GLY A 40 9.83 -3.61 -9.51
C GLY A 40 9.68 -2.71 -10.75
N GLY A 41 9.24 -1.47 -10.55
CA GLY A 41 9.24 -0.45 -11.61
C GLY A 41 10.65 -0.07 -12.07
N ARG A 42 11.63 -0.12 -11.15
CA ARG A 42 13.06 0.14 -11.44
C ARG A 42 13.68 -0.97 -12.29
N ALA A 43 13.34 -2.23 -12.03
CA ALA A 43 13.83 -3.37 -12.81
C ALA A 43 13.31 -3.36 -14.27
N VAL A 44 12.02 -3.05 -14.47
CA VAL A 44 11.42 -3.00 -15.81
C VAL A 44 11.97 -1.81 -16.63
N ARG A 45 12.16 -0.63 -16.02
CA ARG A 45 12.79 0.52 -16.69
C ARG A 45 14.27 0.26 -17.01
N ALA A 46 15.01 -0.36 -16.10
CA ALA A 46 16.41 -0.74 -16.34
C ALA A 46 16.54 -1.74 -17.49
N ILE A 47 15.67 -2.76 -17.55
CA ILE A 47 15.61 -3.72 -18.67
C ILE A 47 15.24 -3.01 -19.98
N GLY A 48 14.29 -2.06 -19.94
CA GLY A 48 13.88 -1.29 -21.11
C GLY A 48 14.97 -0.39 -21.69
N VAL A 49 15.73 0.31 -20.84
CA VAL A 49 16.86 1.18 -21.27
C VAL A 49 18.01 0.35 -21.83
N VAL A 50 18.38 -0.76 -21.18
CA VAL A 50 19.41 -1.68 -21.69
C VAL A 50 18.99 -2.28 -23.03
N GLY A 51 17.72 -2.68 -23.16
CA GLY A 51 17.15 -3.18 -24.41
C GLY A 51 17.19 -2.15 -25.54
N ALA A 52 16.82 -0.90 -25.27
CA ALA A 52 16.82 0.18 -26.26
C ALA A 52 18.23 0.57 -26.72
N ILE A 53 19.20 0.62 -25.80
CA ILE A 53 20.62 0.89 -26.13
C ILE A 53 21.20 -0.25 -26.97
N MET A 54 20.91 -1.51 -26.62
CA MET A 54 21.34 -2.67 -27.41
C MET A 54 20.73 -2.64 -28.82
N LEU A 55 19.44 -2.31 -28.94
CA LEU A 55 18.77 -2.21 -30.24
C LEU A 55 19.35 -1.09 -31.11
N ALA A 56 19.62 0.09 -30.52
CA ALA A 56 20.19 1.24 -31.21
C ALA A 56 21.60 0.94 -31.74
N LEU A 57 22.44 0.25 -30.94
CA LEU A 57 23.78 -0.16 -31.35
C LEU A 57 23.75 -1.22 -32.46
N LEU A 58 22.80 -2.17 -32.38
CA LEU A 58 22.62 -3.20 -33.41
C LEU A 58 22.20 -2.59 -34.75
N LEU A 59 21.22 -1.67 -34.74
CA LEU A 59 20.71 -1.00 -35.94
C LEU A 59 21.76 -0.07 -36.57
N TRP A 60 22.55 0.62 -35.75
CA TRP A 60 23.60 1.52 -36.22
C TRP A 60 24.80 0.75 -36.82
N GLY A 61 25.18 -0.38 -36.20
CA GLY A 61 26.24 -1.26 -36.71
C GLY A 61 25.91 -1.89 -38.08
N LEU A 62 24.63 -2.05 -38.40
CA LEU A 62 24.17 -2.55 -39.70
C LEU A 62 24.35 -1.52 -40.84
N ILE A 63 24.43 -0.22 -40.51
CA ILE A 63 24.47 0.88 -41.50
C ILE A 63 25.91 1.35 -41.80
N VAL A 64 26.84 1.31 -40.83
CA VAL A 64 28.11 2.06 -40.90
C VAL A 64 29.37 1.18 -41.10
N GLY A 65 29.27 -0.16 -41.01
CA GLY A 65 30.42 -1.07 -41.18
C GLY A 65 31.15 -1.39 -39.86
N PRO A 66 32.23 -2.22 -39.89
CA PRO A 66 32.83 -2.78 -38.68
C PRO A 66 33.50 -1.70 -37.83
N ILE A 67 32.81 -1.32 -36.77
CA ILE A 67 33.31 -0.43 -35.73
C ILE A 67 34.44 -1.16 -35.00
N GLY A 68 35.61 -0.52 -34.88
CA GLY A 68 36.71 -1.06 -34.08
C GLY A 68 36.22 -1.44 -32.69
N THR A 69 36.66 -2.61 -32.19
CA THR A 69 36.21 -3.22 -30.93
C THR A 69 36.23 -2.25 -29.74
N THR A 70 37.13 -1.26 -29.77
CA THR A 70 37.25 -0.19 -28.77
C THR A 70 35.97 0.66 -28.60
N VAL A 71 35.31 1.07 -29.69
CA VAL A 71 34.11 1.92 -29.60
C VAL A 71 32.90 1.11 -29.12
N LEU A 72 32.83 -0.18 -29.49
CA LEU A 72 31.79 -1.09 -29.01
C LEU A 72 31.92 -1.34 -27.50
N VAL A 73 33.14 -1.55 -27.00
CA VAL A 73 33.39 -1.71 -25.56
C VAL A 73 33.04 -0.44 -24.78
N LEU A 74 33.39 0.74 -25.29
CA LEU A 74 33.04 2.01 -24.65
C LEU A 74 31.53 2.26 -24.64
N ALA A 75 30.82 1.93 -25.72
CA ALA A 75 29.37 2.06 -25.79
C ALA A 75 28.66 1.10 -24.80
N VAL A 76 29.16 -0.14 -24.67
CA VAL A 76 28.63 -1.10 -23.68
C VAL A 76 28.93 -0.63 -22.25
N LEU A 77 30.12 -0.12 -21.98
CA LEU A 77 30.48 0.39 -20.65
C LEU A 77 29.67 1.65 -20.27
N PHE A 78 29.54 2.63 -21.18
CA PHE A 78 28.71 3.81 -20.93
C PHE A 78 27.23 3.46 -20.85
N GLY A 79 26.75 2.52 -21.68
CA GLY A 79 25.40 2.00 -21.61
C GLY A 79 25.12 1.28 -20.29
N ALA A 80 26.06 0.45 -19.82
CA ALA A 80 25.98 -0.22 -18.52
C ALA A 80 26.06 0.77 -17.36
N MET A 81 26.89 1.81 -17.47
CA MET A 81 27.01 2.86 -16.45
C MET A 81 25.78 3.77 -16.42
N ALA A 82 25.18 4.09 -17.57
CA ALA A 82 23.92 4.81 -17.67
C ALA A 82 22.74 3.95 -17.17
N ALA A 83 22.73 2.65 -17.44
CA ALA A 83 21.74 1.73 -16.90
C ALA A 83 21.89 1.55 -15.38
N MET A 84 23.14 1.46 -14.88
CA MET A 84 23.44 1.44 -13.45
C MET A 84 23.01 2.76 -12.79
N ALA A 85 23.33 3.89 -13.41
CA ALA A 85 22.88 5.20 -12.95
C ALA A 85 21.35 5.29 -12.95
N ALA A 86 20.65 4.84 -13.99
CA ALA A 86 19.19 4.82 -14.05
C ALA A 86 18.54 3.82 -13.08
N ALA A 87 19.25 2.75 -12.71
CA ALA A 87 18.80 1.79 -11.70
C ALA A 87 18.97 2.30 -10.26
N ILE A 88 19.96 3.18 -10.04
CA ILE A 88 20.24 3.82 -8.74
C ILE A 88 19.50 5.16 -8.60
N TRP A 89 19.26 5.87 -9.70
CA TRP A 89 18.54 7.13 -9.76
C TRP A 89 17.05 6.83 -9.62
N ASP A 90 16.53 6.98 -8.39
CA ASP A 90 15.12 7.24 -8.17
C ASP A 90 14.82 8.54 -8.91
N GLY A 91 14.36 8.44 -10.17
CA GLY A 91 13.78 9.60 -10.85
C GLY A 91 12.64 10.13 -9.96
N PRO A 92 12.14 11.34 -10.19
CA PRO A 92 10.86 11.71 -9.60
C PRO A 92 9.83 10.74 -10.20
N ASP A 93 9.66 9.55 -9.60
CA ASP A 93 8.39 8.87 -9.59
C ASP A 93 7.45 9.97 -9.17
N ALA A 94 6.59 10.40 -10.09
CA ALA A 94 5.64 11.47 -9.84
C ALA A 94 4.88 11.03 -8.58
N GLU A 95 5.32 11.53 -7.41
CA GLU A 95 4.73 11.17 -6.14
C GLU A 95 3.26 11.51 -6.30
N PRO A 96 2.35 10.55 -6.05
CA PRO A 96 0.94 10.78 -6.27
C PRO A 96 0.55 12.05 -5.51
N GLU A 97 0.29 13.11 -6.26
CA GLU A 97 0.06 14.43 -5.68
C GLU A 97 -1.33 14.39 -5.05
N TRP A 98 -1.37 14.60 -3.74
CA TRP A 98 -2.63 14.66 -3.02
C TRP A 98 -3.44 15.84 -3.54
N ARG A 99 -4.66 15.54 -3.99
CA ARG A 99 -5.69 16.50 -4.40
C ARG A 99 -7.03 16.02 -3.87
N GLU A 100 -7.85 16.94 -3.39
CA GLU A 100 -9.20 16.61 -2.88
C GLU A 100 -10.06 15.92 -3.97
N ASP A 101 -9.92 16.35 -5.22
CA ASP A 101 -10.68 15.83 -6.37
C ASP A 101 -10.00 14.64 -7.10
N ALA A 102 -8.98 14.01 -6.51
CA ALA A 102 -8.30 12.91 -7.18
C ALA A 102 -9.23 11.68 -7.33
N PRO A 103 -9.05 10.86 -8.37
CA PRO A 103 -9.83 9.63 -8.54
C PRO A 103 -9.70 8.71 -7.32
N PRO A 104 -10.78 8.03 -6.90
CA PRO A 104 -10.78 7.18 -5.70
C PRO A 104 -9.67 6.12 -5.69
N ALA A 105 -9.30 5.58 -6.86
CA ALA A 105 -8.25 4.57 -6.97
C ALA A 105 -6.83 5.09 -6.66
N VAL A 106 -6.57 6.37 -6.87
CA VAL A 106 -5.23 6.99 -6.67
C VAL A 106 -5.11 7.61 -5.28
N LEU A 107 -6.26 7.98 -4.69
CA LEU A 107 -6.33 8.70 -3.43
C LEU A 107 -5.65 7.98 -2.24
N PRO A 108 -5.78 6.65 -2.04
CA PRO A 108 -5.10 5.96 -0.95
C PRO A 108 -3.58 6.11 -0.98
N ALA A 109 -2.98 6.03 -2.18
CA ALA A 109 -1.53 6.19 -2.35
C ALA A 109 -1.09 7.65 -2.13
N ALA A 110 -1.87 8.61 -2.65
CA ALA A 110 -1.60 10.04 -2.45
C ALA A 110 -1.70 10.44 -0.97
N THR A 111 -2.72 9.93 -0.26
CA THR A 111 -2.93 10.20 1.16
C THR A 111 -1.85 9.58 2.03
N ASP A 112 -1.31 8.40 1.68
CA ASP A 112 -0.19 7.80 2.42
C ASP A 112 1.06 8.70 2.36
N VAL A 113 1.40 9.21 1.18
CA VAL A 113 2.53 10.15 0.99
C VAL A 113 2.28 11.45 1.75
N TRP A 114 1.06 12.00 1.67
CA TRP A 114 0.69 13.21 2.39
C TRP A 114 0.78 13.01 3.92
N LEU A 115 0.29 11.88 4.44
CA LEU A 115 0.27 11.58 5.87
C LEU A 115 1.69 11.38 6.42
N ASP A 116 2.58 10.75 5.65
CA ASP A 116 3.99 10.61 6.02
C ASP A 116 4.69 11.97 6.16
N ARG A 117 4.40 12.92 5.26
CA ARG A 117 4.90 14.30 5.37
C ARG A 117 4.37 15.02 6.61
N GLN A 118 3.12 14.76 7.00
CA GLN A 118 2.50 15.35 8.19
C GLN A 118 2.97 14.72 9.50
N ARG A 119 3.61 13.56 9.48
CA ARG A 119 4.04 12.82 10.68
C ARG A 119 4.88 13.65 11.67
N ARG A 120 5.66 14.61 11.19
CA ARG A 120 6.46 15.53 12.03
C ARG A 120 5.64 16.58 12.77
N ASN A 121 4.45 16.90 12.26
CA ASN A 121 3.56 17.92 12.83
C ASN A 121 2.56 17.34 13.85
N LEU A 122 2.50 16.00 13.93
CA LEU A 122 1.60 15.24 14.79
C LEU A 122 2.25 14.92 16.15
N PRO A 123 1.46 14.74 17.21
CA PRO A 123 1.96 14.36 18.53
C PRO A 123 2.53 12.93 18.48
N ALA A 124 3.54 12.65 19.31
CA ALA A 124 4.20 11.35 19.32
C ALA A 124 3.24 10.17 19.59
N LEU A 125 2.19 10.41 20.38
CA LEU A 125 1.16 9.43 20.71
C LEU A 125 0.30 9.01 19.49
N ALA A 126 0.26 9.80 18.42
CA ALA A 126 -0.50 9.50 17.19
C ALA A 126 0.26 8.58 16.22
N ALA A 127 1.55 8.35 16.43
CA ALA A 127 2.38 7.56 15.52
C ALA A 127 1.83 6.14 15.27
N PRO A 128 1.33 5.38 16.27
CA PRO A 128 0.74 4.07 16.03
C PRO A 128 -0.51 4.11 15.14
N GLN A 129 -1.39 5.11 15.32
CA GLN A 129 -2.61 5.28 14.54
C GLN A 129 -2.30 5.66 13.10
N VAL A 130 -1.33 6.56 12.89
CA VAL A 130 -0.82 6.91 11.55
C VAL A 130 -0.26 5.67 10.84
N ASP A 131 0.57 4.88 11.51
CA ASP A 131 1.12 3.63 10.98
C ASP A 131 0.01 2.62 10.61
N ALA A 132 -1.06 2.54 11.41
CA ALA A 132 -2.20 1.67 11.16
C ALA A 132 -3.03 2.14 9.95
N ILE A 133 -3.25 3.45 9.82
CA ILE A 133 -3.89 4.06 8.65
C ILE A 133 -3.08 3.75 7.39
N SER A 134 -1.77 4.04 7.38
CA SER A 134 -0.87 3.71 6.25
C SER A 134 -0.88 2.22 5.88
N ALA A 135 -0.97 1.33 6.87
CA ALA A 135 -1.09 -0.10 6.61
C ALA A 135 -2.39 -0.45 5.86
N ARG A 136 -3.50 0.20 6.22
CA ARG A 136 -4.83 0.04 5.59
C ARG A 136 -4.91 0.68 4.21
N LEU A 137 -4.37 1.88 4.04
CA LEU A 137 -4.34 2.60 2.75
C LEU A 137 -3.72 1.75 1.64
N ALA A 138 -2.60 1.08 1.91
CA ALA A 138 -1.96 0.21 0.94
C ALA A 138 -2.74 -1.08 0.62
N THR A 139 -3.63 -1.52 1.51
CA THR A 139 -4.58 -2.62 1.21
C THR A 139 -5.71 -2.09 0.32
N LEU A 140 -6.25 -0.93 0.67
CA LEU A 140 -7.31 -0.23 -0.05
C LEU A 140 -6.88 0.15 -1.48
N GLU A 141 -5.62 0.54 -1.68
CA GLU A 141 -5.05 0.83 -3.01
C GLU A 141 -5.27 -0.34 -3.99
N THR A 142 -4.99 -1.58 -3.55
CA THR A 142 -5.17 -2.77 -4.40
C THR A 142 -6.64 -3.13 -4.59
N GLN A 143 -7.48 -2.87 -3.58
CA GLN A 143 -8.92 -3.14 -3.64
C GLN A 143 -9.62 -2.15 -4.58
N LEU A 144 -9.37 -0.85 -4.41
CA LEU A 144 -9.99 0.19 -5.24
C LEU A 144 -9.54 0.15 -6.70
N ALA A 145 -8.34 -0.35 -6.99
CA ALA A 145 -7.90 -0.58 -8.37
C ALA A 145 -8.81 -1.54 -9.16
N ARG A 146 -9.63 -2.35 -8.48
CA ARG A 146 -10.55 -3.33 -9.08
C ARG A 146 -12.00 -2.86 -9.07
N VAL A 147 -12.30 -1.77 -8.38
CA VAL A 147 -13.65 -1.29 -8.12
C VAL A 147 -13.94 -0.11 -9.04
N PRO A 148 -15.12 -0.03 -9.68
CA PRO A 148 -15.47 1.10 -10.51
C PRO A 148 -15.57 2.40 -9.68
N ALA A 149 -15.14 3.52 -10.25
CA ALA A 149 -15.16 4.82 -9.55
C ALA A 149 -16.55 5.31 -9.11
N GLY A 150 -17.63 4.73 -9.69
CA GLY A 150 -19.02 5.01 -9.31
C GLY A 150 -19.51 4.23 -8.09
N ASP A 151 -18.70 3.34 -7.51
CA ASP A 151 -19.09 2.57 -6.33
C ASP A 151 -19.31 3.49 -5.11
N PRO A 152 -20.45 3.38 -4.40
CA PRO A 152 -20.74 4.19 -3.21
C PRO A 152 -19.66 4.13 -2.14
N VAL A 153 -19.05 2.96 -1.92
CA VAL A 153 -17.98 2.76 -0.93
C VAL A 153 -16.69 3.45 -1.37
N ALA A 154 -16.38 3.41 -2.67
CA ALA A 154 -15.22 4.12 -3.21
C ALA A 154 -15.40 5.65 -3.11
N GLN A 155 -16.60 6.17 -3.35
CA GLN A 155 -16.90 7.60 -3.20
C GLN A 155 -16.83 8.06 -1.75
N ASP A 156 -17.37 7.28 -0.81
CA ASP A 156 -17.32 7.62 0.61
C ASP A 156 -15.88 7.64 1.13
N LEU A 157 -15.09 6.63 0.76
CA LEU A 157 -13.65 6.59 1.04
C LEU A 157 -12.93 7.80 0.45
N SER A 158 -13.29 8.21 -0.77
CA SER A 158 -12.72 9.39 -1.42
C SER A 158 -12.96 10.66 -0.58
N ARG A 159 -14.15 10.82 0.01
CA ARG A 159 -14.45 11.97 0.89
C ARG A 159 -13.70 11.87 2.22
N LEU A 160 -13.59 10.67 2.80
CA LEU A 160 -12.85 10.45 4.03
C LEU A 160 -11.37 10.84 3.88
N LEU A 161 -10.73 10.39 2.80
CA LEU A 161 -9.31 10.60 2.54
C LEU A 161 -8.97 11.96 1.91
N GLY A 162 -9.89 12.50 1.10
CA GLY A 162 -9.73 13.76 0.39
C GLY A 162 -10.15 14.98 1.22
N LYS A 163 -11.07 14.81 2.19
CA LYS A 163 -11.61 15.93 2.95
C LYS A 163 -11.47 15.75 4.45
N HIS A 164 -12.06 14.69 5.02
CA HIS A 164 -12.21 14.58 6.47
C HIS A 164 -10.88 14.36 7.22
N LEU A 165 -10.04 13.44 6.75
CA LEU A 165 -8.75 13.19 7.37
C LEU A 165 -7.81 14.41 7.25
N PRO A 166 -7.64 15.03 6.06
CA PRO A 166 -6.88 16.27 5.91
C PRO A 166 -7.39 17.41 6.79
N GLU A 167 -8.71 17.61 6.84
CA GLU A 167 -9.33 18.66 7.65
C GLU A 167 -9.06 18.45 9.15
N LEU A 168 -9.10 17.22 9.64
CA LEU A 168 -8.77 16.89 11.04
C LEU A 168 -7.33 17.29 11.39
N VAL A 169 -6.36 16.90 10.55
CA VAL A 169 -4.95 17.22 10.77
C VAL A 169 -4.69 18.72 10.60
N GLU A 170 -5.31 19.36 9.62
CA GLU A 170 -5.15 20.80 9.39
C GLU A 170 -5.69 21.61 10.57
N ARG A 171 -6.89 21.29 11.07
CA ARG A 171 -7.47 21.95 12.25
C ARG A 171 -6.57 21.82 13.48
N TYR A 172 -5.98 20.64 13.69
CA TYR A 172 -5.04 20.43 14.79
C TYR A 172 -3.74 21.24 14.62
N THR A 173 -3.14 21.20 13.43
CA THR A 173 -1.87 21.90 13.14
C THR A 173 -2.02 23.42 13.09
N ARG A 174 -3.21 23.94 12.81
CA ARG A 174 -3.54 25.37 12.86
C ARG A 174 -3.44 25.94 14.28
N VAL A 175 -3.59 25.11 15.31
CA VAL A 175 -3.43 25.54 16.70
C VAL A 175 -1.93 25.59 17.05
N PRO A 176 -1.39 26.75 17.49
CA PRO A 176 0.01 26.86 17.91
C PRO A 176 0.36 25.85 19.02
N SER A 177 1.58 25.31 19.00
CA SER A 177 2.04 24.27 19.95
C SER A 177 1.86 24.67 21.42
N GLU A 178 2.16 25.93 21.75
CA GLU A 178 1.98 26.49 23.10
C GLU A 178 0.54 26.47 23.59
N GLN A 179 -0.42 26.66 22.68
CA GLN A 179 -1.84 26.63 23.00
C GLN A 179 -2.34 25.19 23.11
N ARG A 180 -1.90 24.29 22.21
CA ARG A 180 -2.25 22.86 22.27
C ARG A 180 -1.94 22.22 23.62
N ALA A 181 -0.78 22.54 24.20
CA ALA A 181 -0.36 22.01 25.49
C ALA A 181 -1.18 22.52 26.69
N ARG A 182 -1.85 23.66 26.54
CA ARG A 182 -2.60 24.33 27.63
C ARG A 182 -4.12 24.22 27.47
N THR A 183 -4.59 23.91 26.27
CA THR A 183 -6.02 23.75 25.98
C THR A 183 -6.49 22.38 26.45
N ILE A 184 -7.42 22.41 27.39
CA ILE A 184 -8.23 21.26 27.80
C ILE A 184 -9.64 21.48 27.28
N GLU A 185 -10.19 20.49 26.60
CA GLU A 185 -11.54 20.52 26.07
C GLU A 185 -12.58 20.48 27.20
N ALA A 186 -13.84 20.77 26.87
CA ALA A 186 -14.94 20.81 27.83
C ALA A 186 -15.18 19.46 28.55
N ASP A 187 -14.72 18.36 27.96
CA ASP A 187 -14.79 17.00 28.50
C ASP A 187 -13.54 16.60 29.32
N GLY A 188 -12.60 17.51 29.52
CA GLY A 188 -11.36 17.28 30.27
C GLY A 188 -10.22 16.63 29.48
N ARG A 189 -10.39 16.35 28.18
CA ARG A 189 -9.33 15.78 27.34
C ARG A 189 -8.40 16.86 26.77
N SER A 190 -7.17 16.48 26.48
CA SER A 190 -6.25 17.34 25.73
C SER A 190 -6.53 17.25 24.23
N LEU A 191 -6.18 18.31 23.50
CA LEU A 191 -6.34 18.35 22.04
C LEU A 191 -5.56 17.23 21.32
N ASP A 192 -4.44 16.80 21.90
CA ASP A 192 -3.64 15.68 21.40
C ASP A 192 -4.41 14.36 21.50
N THR A 193 -5.11 14.12 22.62
CA THR A 193 -5.96 12.94 22.79
C THR A 193 -7.12 12.95 21.82
N THR A 194 -7.77 14.11 21.63
CA THR A 194 -8.87 14.27 20.66
C THR A 194 -8.42 13.96 19.23
N LEU A 195 -7.21 14.39 18.84
CA LEU A 195 -6.65 14.03 17.54
C LEU A 195 -6.42 12.52 17.42
N VAL A 196 -5.83 11.89 18.43
CA VAL A 196 -5.57 10.44 18.43
C VAL A 196 -6.89 9.65 18.31
N ASP A 197 -7.93 10.06 19.04
CA ASP A 197 -9.26 9.47 18.94
C ASP A 197 -9.88 9.67 17.55
N GLY A 198 -9.74 10.87 16.97
CA GLY A 198 -10.20 11.14 15.61
C GLY A 198 -9.49 10.27 14.56
N LEU A 199 -8.17 10.10 14.67
CA LEU A 199 -7.40 9.21 13.79
C LEU A 199 -7.80 7.75 13.96
N ARG A 200 -8.13 7.31 15.18
CA ARG A 200 -8.67 5.97 15.44
C ARG A 200 -10.03 5.76 14.77
N VAL A 201 -10.93 6.74 14.81
CA VAL A 201 -12.20 6.67 14.09
C VAL A 201 -11.97 6.54 12.58
N VAL A 202 -11.06 7.34 12.02
CA VAL A 202 -10.70 7.22 10.59
C VAL A 202 -10.17 5.82 10.29
N GLU A 203 -9.24 5.33 11.09
CA GLU A 203 -8.71 3.98 10.97
C GLU A 203 -9.86 2.96 10.91
N GLU A 204 -10.78 2.96 11.89
CA GLU A 204 -11.94 2.06 11.98
C GLU A 204 -12.87 2.15 10.75
N GLU A 205 -13.12 3.36 10.22
CA GLU A 205 -13.88 3.53 8.97
C GLU A 205 -13.15 2.91 7.76
N LEU A 206 -11.83 3.07 7.66
CA LEU A 206 -11.03 2.42 6.61
C LEU A 206 -11.11 0.89 6.66
N ALA A 207 -11.17 0.31 7.86
CA ALA A 207 -11.38 -1.12 8.03
C ALA A 207 -12.76 -1.55 7.55
N ARG A 208 -13.81 -0.84 7.97
CA ARG A 208 -15.19 -1.12 7.54
C ARG A 208 -15.35 -1.02 6.03
N ALA A 209 -14.78 0.01 5.41
CA ALA A 209 -14.78 0.15 3.95
C ALA A 209 -14.05 -1.01 3.26
N SER A 210 -12.86 -1.38 3.74
CA SER A 210 -12.11 -2.55 3.22
C SER A 210 -12.91 -3.85 3.32
N ASP A 211 -13.60 -4.08 4.44
CA ASP A 211 -14.43 -5.27 4.63
C ASP A 211 -15.64 -5.28 3.70
N SER A 212 -16.25 -4.12 3.46
CA SER A 212 -17.36 -3.95 2.52
C SER A 212 -16.92 -4.25 1.08
N LEU A 213 -15.78 -3.70 0.65
CA LEU A 213 -15.20 -3.99 -0.67
C LEU A 213 -14.85 -5.48 -0.82
N ALA A 214 -14.31 -6.10 0.23
CA ALA A 214 -14.01 -7.53 0.23
C ALA A 214 -15.27 -8.41 0.23
N ALA A 215 -16.40 -7.93 0.74
CA ALA A 215 -17.66 -8.68 0.73
C ALA A 215 -18.17 -8.90 -0.70
N ALA A 216 -18.07 -7.89 -1.56
CA ALA A 216 -18.43 -8.01 -2.98
C ALA A 216 -17.61 -9.11 -3.69
N ASP A 217 -16.30 -9.15 -3.46
CA ASP A 217 -15.43 -10.21 -3.99
C ASP A 217 -15.82 -11.61 -3.49
N ARG A 218 -16.14 -11.75 -2.18
CA ARG A 218 -16.58 -13.03 -1.59
C ARG A 218 -17.89 -13.52 -2.20
N ASP A 219 -18.82 -12.60 -2.45
CA ASP A 219 -20.11 -12.91 -3.05
C ASP A 219 -19.95 -13.39 -4.50
N ALA A 220 -19.09 -12.74 -5.28
CA ALA A 220 -18.76 -13.17 -6.64
C ALA A 220 -18.20 -14.61 -6.68
N VAL A 221 -17.28 -14.95 -5.77
CA VAL A 221 -16.74 -16.31 -5.66
C VAL A 221 -17.84 -17.32 -5.31
N ARG A 222 -18.76 -16.97 -4.38
CA ARG A 222 -19.86 -17.86 -3.99
C ARG A 222 -20.82 -18.13 -5.16
N ILE A 223 -21.13 -17.11 -5.94
CA ILE A 223 -21.99 -17.24 -7.13
C ILE A 223 -21.32 -18.15 -8.16
N GLN A 224 -20.04 -17.92 -8.44
CA GLN A 224 -19.29 -18.75 -9.39
C GLN A 224 -19.21 -20.21 -8.95
N GLY A 225 -19.01 -20.47 -7.65
CA GLY A 225 -19.01 -21.82 -7.09
C GLY A 225 -20.35 -22.53 -7.32
N LYS A 226 -21.47 -21.88 -6.97
CA LYS A 226 -22.82 -22.43 -7.21
C LYS A 226 -23.12 -22.68 -8.68
N PHE A 227 -22.68 -21.78 -9.56
CA PHE A 227 -22.83 -21.96 -11.01
C PHE A 227 -22.08 -23.20 -11.51
N LEU A 228 -20.84 -23.40 -11.05
CA LEU A 228 -20.04 -24.57 -11.43
C LEU A 228 -20.66 -25.87 -10.91
N GLU A 229 -21.17 -25.89 -9.67
CA GLU A 229 -21.90 -27.03 -9.12
C GLU A 229 -23.13 -27.37 -9.97
N ALA A 230 -23.98 -26.39 -10.26
CA ALA A 230 -25.17 -26.59 -11.08
C ALA A 230 -24.84 -27.04 -12.52
N ARG A 231 -23.79 -26.47 -13.14
CA ARG A 231 -23.47 -26.74 -14.55
C ARG A 231 -22.78 -28.08 -14.76
N TYR A 232 -21.97 -28.53 -13.81
CA TYR A 232 -21.09 -29.69 -13.98
C TYR A 232 -21.39 -30.85 -13.04
N LYS A 233 -21.99 -30.62 -11.87
CA LYS A 233 -22.29 -31.69 -10.92
C LYS A 233 -23.70 -32.26 -11.12
N ASP A 234 -24.66 -31.40 -11.43
CA ASP A 234 -26.04 -31.84 -11.72
C ASP A 234 -26.22 -32.32 -13.18
N GLY A 235 -25.29 -31.96 -14.08
CA GLY A 235 -25.26 -32.42 -15.47
C GLY A 235 -24.61 -33.79 -15.69
N ASP A 236 -23.75 -34.24 -14.78
CA ASP A 236 -23.06 -35.55 -14.85
C ASP A 236 -23.96 -36.70 -14.32
N GLY A 237 -25.12 -36.37 -13.75
CA GLY A 237 -26.18 -37.33 -13.41
C GLY A 237 -27.13 -37.68 -14.55
N ALA A 238 -26.96 -37.07 -15.74
CA ALA A 238 -27.86 -37.21 -16.89
C ALA A 238 -27.31 -38.04 -18.05
N VAL A 239 -26.23 -38.81 -17.83
CA VAL A 239 -25.79 -39.83 -18.79
C VAL A 239 -25.86 -41.20 -18.10
N LYS A 240 -27.01 -41.85 -18.25
CA LYS A 240 -27.19 -43.28 -17.98
C LYS A 240 -27.78 -43.93 -19.22
#